data_AF-A0A1C3XSE1-F1
#
_entry.id   AF-A0A1C3XSE1-F1
#
_cell.length_a   1.000
_cell.length_b   1.000
_cell.length_c   1.000
_cell.angle_alpha   90.00
_cell.angle_beta   90.00
_cell.angle_gamma   90.00
#
_symmetry.space_group_name_H-M   'P 1'
#
loop_
_entity.id
_entity.type
_entity.pdbx_description
1 polymer ?
#
loop_
_entity_poly.entity_id
_entity_poly.type
_entity_poly.pdbx_seq_one_letter_code
_entity_poly.pdbx_strand_id
1 'polypeptide(L)'
;MRIAEWSFDAYQPRQGTFTGFNYGYLQSRARDSNTRVFVNRQVTRTVAVWKVHGSLDWFQDSTGQIIGIRGMPEVPAGYSPLMITPGIDKYRLTHGEPFRTILGCSDAALENARAYFCVGYGFNDEHLQTKLIERCDRDSVPLVVITKELTTSARTFLGGRCRRYLAIEEGTMGARAYMHDVPNGFDVDQPIWRLDRFLNEMTGVSA
;
A
#
# COMPACT_ATOMS: atom_id res chain seq x y z
N MET A 1 7.04 -4.23 -8.84
CA MET A 1 7.51 -4.90 -7.62
C MET A 1 6.35 -5.73 -7.05
N ARG A 2 6.61 -6.97 -6.60
CA ARG A 2 5.58 -7.93 -6.14
C ARG A 2 5.79 -8.45 -4.70
N ILE A 3 6.49 -7.66 -3.87
CA ILE A 3 6.91 -8.10 -2.53
C ILE A 3 5.69 -8.53 -1.69
N ALA A 4 4.61 -7.74 -1.69
CA ALA A 4 3.40 -8.09 -0.96
C ALA A 4 2.83 -9.42 -1.43
N GLU A 5 2.67 -9.63 -2.74
CA GLU A 5 2.11 -10.88 -3.25
C GLU A 5 3.00 -12.09 -2.98
N TRP A 6 4.32 -11.96 -3.09
CA TRP A 6 5.24 -13.05 -2.76
C TRP A 6 5.18 -13.45 -1.30
N SER A 7 5.04 -12.50 -0.37
CA SER A 7 4.85 -12.80 1.04
C SER A 7 3.58 -13.64 1.28
N PHE A 8 2.50 -13.36 0.55
CA PHE A 8 1.27 -14.15 0.64
C PHE A 8 1.42 -15.54 -0.01
N ASP A 9 2.03 -15.60 -1.20
CA ASP A 9 2.26 -16.85 -1.93
C ASP A 9 3.15 -17.82 -1.11
N ALA A 10 4.06 -17.30 -0.28
CA ALA A 10 4.98 -18.09 0.56
C ALA A 10 4.37 -18.58 1.90
N TYR A 11 3.38 -17.89 2.47
CA TYR A 11 2.95 -18.17 3.85
C TYR A 11 1.95 -19.33 3.96
N GLN A 12 0.92 -19.43 3.10
CA GLN A 12 -0.05 -20.55 3.14
C GLN A 12 -0.77 -20.84 1.81
N PRO A 13 -1.09 -22.11 1.50
CA PRO A 13 -1.81 -22.53 0.29
C PRO A 13 -3.31 -22.13 0.23
N ARG A 14 -3.84 -21.42 1.25
CA ARG A 14 -5.24 -21.01 1.36
C ARG A 14 -5.41 -19.52 1.66
N GLN A 15 -4.52 -18.70 1.12
CA GLN A 15 -4.68 -17.25 1.10
C GLN A 15 -4.40 -16.75 -0.32
N GLY A 16 -5.14 -15.72 -0.73
CA GLY A 16 -5.05 -15.17 -2.09
C GLY A 16 -4.78 -13.67 -2.04
N THR A 17 -4.08 -13.16 -3.04
CA THR A 17 -4.01 -11.72 -3.30
C THR A 17 -4.88 -11.34 -4.46
N PHE A 18 -5.55 -10.19 -4.35
CA PHE A 18 -6.32 -9.60 -5.42
C PHE A 18 -5.73 -8.22 -5.77
N THR A 19 -5.31 -8.04 -7.01
CA THR A 19 -4.65 -6.81 -7.48
C THR A 19 -5.50 -6.01 -8.48
N GLY A 20 -6.80 -6.29 -8.58
CA GLY A 20 -7.64 -5.85 -9.70
C GLY A 20 -7.54 -6.72 -10.95
N PHE A 21 -6.78 -7.81 -10.89
CA PHE A 21 -6.59 -8.79 -11.96
C PHE A 21 -6.96 -10.18 -11.47
N ASN A 22 -7.47 -11.02 -12.37
CA ASN A 22 -7.82 -12.41 -12.09
C ASN A 22 -6.57 -13.22 -11.67
N TYR A 23 -6.80 -14.32 -10.95
CA TYR A 23 -5.72 -15.20 -10.48
C TYR A 23 -5.12 -16.02 -11.62
N GLY A 24 -3.83 -16.35 -11.51
CA GLY A 24 -3.09 -17.17 -12.49
C GLY A 24 -1.78 -16.54 -12.94
N TYR A 25 -1.04 -17.27 -13.77
CA TYR A 25 0.19 -16.79 -14.39
C TYR A 25 -0.08 -15.68 -15.41
N LEU A 26 -0.98 -15.96 -16.36
CA LEU A 26 -1.57 -14.98 -17.28
C LEU A 26 -2.86 -14.46 -16.66
N GLN A 27 -2.93 -13.15 -16.46
CA GLN A 27 -4.01 -12.49 -15.74
C GLN A 27 -4.73 -11.52 -16.67
N SER A 28 -6.06 -11.62 -16.72
CA SER A 28 -6.91 -10.59 -17.29
C SER A 28 -7.43 -9.66 -16.21
N ARG A 29 -7.77 -8.43 -16.59
CA ARG A 29 -8.37 -7.45 -15.68
C ARG A 29 -9.69 -8.00 -15.11
N ALA A 30 -9.88 -7.88 -13.81
CA ALA A 30 -11.09 -8.35 -13.16
C ALA A 30 -12.26 -7.43 -13.52
N ARG A 31 -13.48 -8.01 -13.61
CA ARG A 31 -14.69 -7.24 -13.91
C ARG A 31 -15.31 -6.60 -12.66
N ASP A 32 -15.04 -7.15 -11.50
CA ASP A 32 -15.56 -6.70 -10.20
C ASP A 32 -14.40 -6.39 -9.25
N SER A 33 -14.47 -5.23 -8.58
CA SER A 33 -13.53 -4.81 -7.54
C SER A 33 -13.57 -5.69 -6.29
N ASN A 34 -14.63 -6.47 -6.10
CA ASN A 34 -14.80 -7.43 -5.01
C ASN A 34 -14.57 -8.89 -5.44
N THR A 35 -13.86 -9.11 -6.55
CA THR A 35 -13.54 -10.45 -7.04
C THR A 35 -12.84 -11.25 -5.94
N ARG A 36 -13.46 -12.35 -5.53
CA ARG A 36 -12.89 -13.27 -4.54
C ARG A 36 -12.00 -14.27 -5.25
N VAL A 37 -10.86 -14.59 -4.65
CA VAL A 37 -10.00 -15.66 -5.17
C VAL A 37 -10.58 -17.00 -4.72
N PHE A 38 -10.68 -17.95 -5.67
CA PHE A 38 -11.15 -19.30 -5.41
C PHE A 38 -9.98 -20.27 -5.55
N VAL A 39 -9.78 -21.11 -4.53
CA VAL A 39 -8.81 -22.22 -4.55
C VAL A 39 -9.60 -23.51 -4.34
N ASN A 40 -9.48 -24.47 -5.24
CA ASN A 40 -10.25 -25.73 -5.19
C ASN A 40 -11.77 -25.52 -5.01
N ARG A 41 -12.36 -24.55 -5.74
CA ARG A 41 -13.79 -24.15 -5.66
C ARG A 41 -14.24 -23.58 -4.31
N GLN A 42 -13.32 -23.29 -3.40
CA GLN A 42 -13.61 -22.63 -2.12
C GLN A 42 -13.13 -21.18 -2.14
N VAL A 43 -13.93 -20.28 -1.54
CA VAL A 43 -13.53 -18.89 -1.34
C VAL A 43 -12.36 -18.85 -0.36
N THR A 44 -11.29 -18.20 -0.76
CA THR A 44 -10.09 -18.03 0.08
C THR A 44 -10.11 -16.69 0.81
N ARG A 45 -9.43 -16.61 1.96
CA ARG A 45 -9.15 -15.32 2.59
C ARG A 45 -8.30 -14.49 1.64
N THR A 46 -8.83 -13.35 1.20
CA THR A 46 -8.22 -12.56 0.14
C THR A 46 -7.77 -11.21 0.68
N VAL A 47 -6.53 -10.84 0.41
CA VAL A 47 -6.00 -9.50 0.66
C VAL A 47 -5.99 -8.72 -0.64
N ALA A 48 -6.62 -7.55 -0.63
CA ALA A 48 -6.59 -6.63 -1.75
C ALA A 48 -5.28 -5.82 -1.73
N VAL A 49 -4.58 -5.80 -2.86
CA VAL A 49 -3.32 -5.07 -3.06
C VAL A 49 -3.52 -4.09 -4.21
N TRP A 50 -3.82 -2.84 -3.88
CA TRP A 50 -4.08 -1.79 -4.87
C TRP A 50 -2.78 -1.13 -5.32
N LYS A 51 -2.32 -1.48 -6.52
CA LYS A 51 -1.09 -0.95 -7.12
C LYS A 51 -1.39 0.33 -7.93
N VAL A 52 -1.60 1.44 -7.23
CA VAL A 52 -1.99 2.72 -7.84
C VAL A 52 -0.99 3.29 -8.86
N HIS A 53 0.30 2.90 -8.75
CA HIS A 53 1.37 3.29 -9.70
C HIS A 53 1.71 2.19 -10.72
N GLY A 54 0.95 1.10 -10.76
CA GLY A 54 1.17 0.00 -11.69
C GLY A 54 2.02 -1.15 -11.17
N SER A 55 2.31 -2.09 -12.05
CA SER A 55 3.18 -3.24 -11.79
C SER A 55 4.16 -3.43 -12.93
N LEU A 56 5.32 -4.00 -12.63
CA LEU A 56 6.29 -4.44 -13.64
C LEU A 56 5.76 -5.62 -14.49
N ASP A 57 4.77 -6.32 -13.95
CA ASP A 57 4.12 -7.47 -14.58
C ASP A 57 2.88 -7.08 -15.40
N TRP A 58 2.57 -5.80 -15.55
CA TRP A 58 1.41 -5.35 -16.32
C TRP A 58 1.84 -4.85 -17.69
N PHE A 59 1.07 -5.23 -18.69
CA PHE A 59 1.38 -4.98 -20.09
C PHE A 59 0.13 -4.58 -20.86
N GLN A 60 0.32 -3.76 -21.89
CA GLN A 60 -0.73 -3.34 -22.80
C GLN A 60 -0.30 -3.51 -24.26
N ASP A 61 -1.18 -4.06 -25.11
CA ASP A 61 -0.94 -4.15 -26.55
C ASP A 61 -1.40 -2.88 -27.31
N SER A 62 -1.17 -2.85 -28.62
CA SER A 62 -1.57 -1.73 -29.49
C SER A 62 -3.08 -1.55 -29.64
N THR A 63 -3.88 -2.57 -29.29
CA THR A 63 -5.35 -2.51 -29.31
C THR A 63 -5.94 -2.02 -27.98
N GLY A 64 -5.08 -1.83 -26.97
CA GLY A 64 -5.46 -1.41 -25.63
C GLY A 64 -5.82 -2.58 -24.70
N GLN A 65 -5.62 -3.83 -25.11
CA GLN A 65 -5.81 -4.99 -24.24
C GLN A 65 -4.76 -5.00 -23.13
N ILE A 66 -5.22 -5.12 -21.89
CA ILE A 66 -4.38 -5.09 -20.69
C ILE A 66 -4.32 -6.49 -20.08
N ILE A 67 -3.09 -6.96 -19.85
CA ILE A 67 -2.82 -8.24 -19.21
C ILE A 67 -1.80 -8.08 -18.08
N GLY A 68 -1.84 -9.01 -17.13
CA GLY A 68 -0.76 -9.24 -16.18
C GLY A 68 -0.04 -10.55 -16.50
N ILE A 69 1.30 -10.57 -16.50
CA ILE A 69 2.08 -11.81 -16.62
C ILE A 69 3.09 -11.87 -15.48
N ARG A 70 2.83 -12.78 -14.54
CA ARG A 70 3.59 -12.90 -13.30
C ARG A 70 5.01 -13.41 -13.53
N GLY A 71 6.02 -12.64 -13.11
CA GLY A 71 7.42 -13.11 -13.12
C GLY A 71 7.99 -13.27 -14.53
N MET A 72 7.46 -12.51 -15.49
CA MET A 72 8.00 -12.45 -16.83
C MET A 72 9.34 -11.70 -16.81
N PRO A 73 10.44 -12.29 -17.33
CA PRO A 73 11.75 -11.63 -17.32
C PRO A 73 11.86 -10.50 -18.35
N GLU A 74 11.08 -10.56 -19.43
CA GLU A 74 11.12 -9.63 -20.56
C GLU A 74 9.72 -9.18 -20.95
N VAL A 75 9.63 -8.03 -21.65
CA VAL A 75 8.35 -7.54 -22.17
C VAL A 75 7.87 -8.47 -23.29
N PRO A 76 6.62 -8.98 -23.25
CA PRO A 76 6.09 -9.82 -24.32
C PRO A 76 6.09 -9.12 -25.68
N ALA A 77 6.36 -9.86 -26.75
CA ALA A 77 6.31 -9.33 -28.10
C ALA A 77 4.92 -8.73 -28.41
N GLY A 78 4.90 -7.50 -28.94
CA GLY A 78 3.66 -6.77 -29.25
C GLY A 78 3.02 -6.05 -28.06
N TYR A 79 3.65 -6.09 -26.88
CA TYR A 79 3.18 -5.39 -25.69
C TYR A 79 4.16 -4.30 -25.23
N SER A 80 3.65 -3.33 -24.48
CA SER A 80 4.41 -2.32 -23.76
C SER A 80 4.18 -2.44 -22.25
N PRO A 81 5.16 -2.12 -21.38
CA PRO A 81 4.95 -2.05 -19.94
C PRO A 81 3.85 -1.05 -19.56
N LEU A 82 3.04 -1.39 -18.56
CA LEU A 82 1.94 -0.56 -18.07
C LEU A 82 2.17 -0.16 -16.61
N MET A 83 2.88 0.94 -16.43
CA MET A 83 3.18 1.52 -15.12
C MET A 83 3.18 3.05 -15.19
N ILE A 84 2.94 3.71 -14.05
CA ILE A 84 3.04 5.16 -13.93
C ILE A 84 4.42 5.49 -13.39
N THR A 85 5.23 6.13 -14.23
CA THR A 85 6.49 6.73 -13.80
C THR A 85 6.26 8.17 -13.32
N PRO A 86 7.09 8.69 -12.40
CA PRO A 86 7.07 10.11 -12.07
C PRO A 86 7.36 10.95 -13.34
N GLY A 87 6.46 11.88 -13.69
CA GLY A 87 6.62 12.71 -14.88
C GLY A 87 5.30 13.21 -15.47
N ILE A 88 5.40 13.88 -16.63
CA ILE A 88 4.30 14.57 -17.31
C ILE A 88 3.19 13.59 -17.74
N ASP A 89 3.57 12.37 -18.16
CA ASP A 89 2.61 11.34 -18.58
C ASP A 89 1.74 10.77 -17.43
N LYS A 90 2.07 11.08 -16.17
CA LYS A 90 1.31 10.64 -14.99
C LYS A 90 -0.16 11.02 -15.10
N TYR A 91 -0.46 12.24 -15.56
CA TYR A 91 -1.84 12.73 -15.60
C TYR A 91 -2.70 12.02 -16.65
N ARG A 92 -2.10 11.68 -17.80
CA ARG A 92 -2.84 11.00 -18.88
C ARG A 92 -3.10 9.53 -18.53
N LEU A 93 -2.10 8.87 -17.94
CA LEU A 93 -2.18 7.44 -17.63
C LEU A 93 -3.14 7.14 -16.47
N THR A 94 -3.22 7.99 -15.44
CA THR A 94 -4.12 7.76 -14.28
C THR A 94 -5.61 7.74 -14.65
N HIS A 95 -6.00 8.41 -15.76
CA HIS A 95 -7.37 8.43 -16.26
C HIS A 95 -7.72 7.18 -17.09
N GLY A 96 -6.72 6.41 -17.51
CA GLY A 96 -6.87 5.16 -18.23
C GLY A 96 -7.03 3.94 -17.31
N GLU A 97 -7.45 2.83 -17.91
CA GLU A 97 -7.44 1.53 -17.23
C GLU A 97 -6.01 0.93 -17.24
N PRO A 98 -5.61 0.18 -16.19
CA PRO A 98 -6.38 -0.23 -15.02
C PRO A 98 -6.41 0.81 -13.88
N PHE A 99 -5.67 1.92 -14.04
CA PHE A 99 -5.39 2.87 -12.96
C PHE A 99 -6.65 3.54 -12.41
N ARG A 100 -7.58 3.95 -13.28
CA ARG A 100 -8.85 4.56 -12.86
C ARG A 100 -9.62 3.65 -11.90
N THR A 101 -9.81 2.39 -12.26
CA THR A 101 -10.52 1.42 -11.41
C THR A 101 -9.75 1.16 -10.11
N ILE A 102 -8.43 0.99 -10.18
CA ILE A 102 -7.60 0.68 -9.00
C ILE A 102 -7.53 1.84 -8.02
N LEU A 103 -7.43 3.08 -8.51
CA LEU A 103 -7.52 4.29 -7.70
C LEU A 103 -8.87 4.36 -6.98
N GLY A 104 -9.98 4.16 -7.70
CA GLY A 104 -11.31 4.15 -7.08
C GLY A 104 -11.47 3.08 -5.99
N CYS A 105 -10.89 1.89 -6.20
CA CYS A 105 -10.91 0.83 -5.18
C CYS A 105 -10.02 1.15 -3.98
N SER A 106 -8.84 1.73 -4.22
CA SER A 106 -7.94 2.20 -3.17
C SER A 106 -8.59 3.28 -2.32
N ASP A 107 -9.23 4.25 -2.97
CA ASP A 107 -9.97 5.33 -2.34
C ASP A 107 -11.10 4.81 -1.44
N ALA A 108 -11.92 3.90 -1.96
CA ALA A 108 -12.99 3.28 -1.19
C ALA A 108 -12.43 2.51 0.03
N ALA A 109 -11.29 1.84 -0.12
CA ALA A 109 -10.64 1.15 0.99
C ALA A 109 -10.14 2.13 2.06
N LEU A 110 -9.56 3.27 1.65
CA LEU A 110 -9.14 4.33 2.57
C LEU A 110 -10.32 4.96 3.31
N GLU A 111 -11.42 5.26 2.61
CA GLU A 111 -12.64 5.85 3.20
C GLU A 111 -13.27 4.93 4.25
N ASN A 112 -13.31 3.62 4.00
CA ASN A 112 -13.96 2.66 4.88
C ASN A 112 -13.04 2.08 5.97
N ALA A 113 -11.75 2.44 5.96
CA ALA A 113 -10.79 1.93 6.92
C ALA A 113 -11.13 2.35 8.36
N ARG A 114 -10.91 1.42 9.30
CA ARG A 114 -11.07 1.66 10.76
C ARG A 114 -9.79 2.09 11.45
N ALA A 115 -8.65 1.88 10.80
CA ALA A 115 -7.32 2.31 11.24
C ALA A 115 -6.37 2.30 10.03
N TYR A 116 -5.27 3.02 10.15
CA TYR A 116 -4.22 3.06 9.14
C TYR A 116 -2.88 2.60 9.74
N PHE A 117 -2.12 1.86 8.94
CA PHE A 117 -0.74 1.51 9.23
C PHE A 117 0.13 1.83 8.03
N CYS A 118 0.99 2.83 8.17
CA CYS A 118 1.87 3.33 7.14
C CYS A 118 3.31 2.91 7.45
N VAL A 119 3.97 2.26 6.49
CA VAL A 119 5.36 1.80 6.61
C VAL A 119 6.20 2.48 5.54
N GLY A 120 7.20 3.27 5.95
CA GLY A 120 8.13 3.96 5.04
C GLY A 120 7.44 4.97 4.10
N TYR A 121 6.29 5.51 4.49
CA TYR A 121 5.51 6.43 3.66
C TYR A 121 5.80 7.89 4.00
N GLY A 122 6.28 8.65 3.02
CA GLY A 122 6.68 10.05 3.19
C GLY A 122 5.57 11.09 2.99
N PHE A 123 4.32 10.68 2.73
CA PHE A 123 3.17 11.58 2.52
C PHE A 123 3.42 12.65 1.43
N ASN A 124 3.89 12.21 0.26
CA ASN A 124 4.18 13.06 -0.90
C ASN A 124 3.30 12.71 -2.12
N ASP A 125 2.20 11.98 -1.93
CA ASP A 125 1.29 11.55 -3.00
C ASP A 125 -0.10 12.12 -2.76
N GLU A 126 -0.36 13.29 -3.33
CA GLU A 126 -1.59 14.07 -3.13
C GLU A 126 -2.87 13.26 -3.37
N HIS A 127 -2.88 12.39 -4.39
CA HIS A 127 -4.04 11.59 -4.74
C HIS A 127 -4.40 10.56 -3.67
N LEU A 128 -3.40 9.85 -3.12
CA LEU A 128 -3.64 8.85 -2.07
C LEU A 128 -3.84 9.52 -0.70
N GLN A 129 -3.15 10.63 -0.47
CA GLN A 129 -3.08 11.29 0.83
C GLN A 129 -4.39 11.99 1.22
N THR A 130 -5.12 12.59 0.26
CA THR A 130 -6.29 13.44 0.57
C THR A 130 -7.33 12.71 1.42
N LYS A 131 -7.75 11.51 1.02
CA LYS A 131 -8.78 10.75 1.76
C LYS A 131 -8.33 10.28 3.13
N LEU A 132 -7.06 9.86 3.23
CA LEU A 132 -6.47 9.48 4.51
C LEU A 132 -6.42 10.67 5.48
N ILE A 133 -6.02 11.86 4.99
CA ILE A 133 -6.02 13.08 5.80
C ILE A 133 -7.42 13.39 6.31
N GLU A 134 -8.41 13.41 5.42
CA GLU A 134 -9.79 13.77 5.77
C GLU A 134 -10.37 12.85 6.85
N ARG A 135 -10.10 11.54 6.74
CA ARG A 135 -10.52 10.53 7.73
C ARG A 135 -9.81 10.69 9.07
N CYS A 136 -8.51 11.00 9.05
CA CYS A 136 -7.75 11.29 10.27
C CYS A 136 -8.25 12.57 10.97
N ASP A 137 -8.63 13.59 10.20
CA ASP A 137 -9.05 14.91 10.70
C ASP A 137 -10.50 14.90 11.21
N ARG A 138 -11.45 14.45 10.38
CA ARG A 138 -12.89 14.48 10.69
C ARG A 138 -13.32 13.37 11.64
N ASP A 139 -12.82 12.17 11.41
CA ASP A 139 -13.31 10.96 12.09
C ASP A 139 -12.34 10.44 13.15
N SER A 140 -11.18 11.09 13.33
CA SER A 140 -10.14 10.71 14.29
C SER A 140 -9.73 9.23 14.15
N VAL A 141 -9.68 8.73 12.90
CA VAL A 141 -9.26 7.36 12.60
C VAL A 141 -7.82 7.16 13.10
N PRO A 142 -7.52 6.09 13.88
CA PRO A 142 -6.18 5.84 14.37
C PRO A 142 -5.18 5.63 13.23
N LEU A 143 -4.03 6.28 13.33
CA LEU A 143 -2.93 6.16 12.38
C LEU A 143 -1.65 5.73 13.08
N VAL A 144 -1.01 4.68 12.60
CA VAL A 144 0.36 4.33 13.00
C VAL A 144 1.28 4.54 11.79
N VAL A 145 2.37 5.27 11.98
CA VAL A 145 3.42 5.46 10.98
C VAL A 145 4.73 4.93 11.55
N ILE A 146 5.38 4.01 10.84
CA ILE A 146 6.77 3.64 11.11
C ILE A 146 7.62 3.94 9.87
N THR A 147 8.74 4.60 10.06
CA THR A 147 9.64 4.98 8.96
C THR A 147 11.05 5.10 9.51
N LYS A 148 12.06 5.12 8.63
CA LYS A 148 13.42 5.45 9.07
C LYS A 148 13.50 6.92 9.49
N GLU A 149 12.92 7.81 8.69
CA GLU A 149 12.90 9.25 8.93
C GLU A 149 11.52 9.81 8.56
N LEU A 150 10.97 10.67 9.41
CA LEU A 150 9.76 11.44 9.11
C LEU A 150 10.12 12.65 8.25
N THR A 151 9.55 12.68 7.04
CA THR A 151 9.66 13.81 6.12
C THR A 151 8.96 15.06 6.68
N THR A 152 9.32 16.24 6.18
CA THR A 152 8.63 17.50 6.51
C THR A 152 7.12 17.43 6.22
N SER A 153 6.73 16.79 5.12
CA SER A 153 5.32 16.57 4.76
C SER A 153 4.61 15.70 5.80
N ALA A 154 5.24 14.61 6.26
CA ALA A 154 4.71 13.75 7.30
C ALA A 154 4.53 14.51 8.62
N ARG A 155 5.55 15.26 9.06
CA ARG A 155 5.48 16.06 10.30
C ARG A 155 4.37 17.11 10.26
N THR A 156 4.25 17.83 9.14
CA THR A 156 3.18 18.83 8.93
C THR A 156 1.80 18.21 9.02
N PHE A 157 1.61 17.05 8.38
CA PHE A 157 0.34 16.33 8.41
C PHE A 157 -0.02 15.87 9.85
N LEU A 158 0.91 15.20 10.52
CA LEU A 158 0.70 14.62 11.85
C LEU A 158 0.45 15.71 12.91
N GLY A 159 1.25 16.78 12.91
CA GLY A 159 1.16 17.85 13.92
C GLY A 159 -0.03 18.80 13.73
N GLY A 160 -0.63 18.85 12.53
CA GLY A 160 -1.74 19.76 12.25
C GLY A 160 -3.12 19.13 12.38
N ARG A 161 -3.36 18.00 11.71
CA ARG A 161 -4.71 17.48 11.43
C ARG A 161 -5.02 16.15 12.10
N CYS A 162 -4.02 15.40 12.54
CA CYS A 162 -4.24 14.06 13.10
C CYS A 162 -4.31 14.12 14.64
N ARG A 163 -5.48 13.81 15.20
CA ARG A 163 -5.68 13.78 16.67
C ARG A 163 -5.31 12.45 17.32
N ARG A 164 -5.24 11.37 16.54
CA ARG A 164 -4.98 10.03 17.04
C ARG A 164 -3.94 9.32 16.18
N TYR A 165 -2.67 9.56 16.50
CA TYR A 165 -1.56 8.91 15.83
C TYR A 165 -0.45 8.43 16.75
N LEU A 166 0.33 7.47 16.25
CA LEU A 166 1.64 7.09 16.72
C LEU A 166 2.60 7.11 15.53
N ALA A 167 3.57 8.01 15.54
CA ALA A 167 4.60 8.08 14.51
C ALA A 167 5.95 7.70 15.12
N ILE A 168 6.70 6.82 14.46
CA ILE A 168 7.96 6.28 14.97
C ILE A 168 9.02 6.43 13.87
N GLU A 169 10.15 7.04 14.24
CA GLU A 169 11.32 7.15 13.38
C GLU A 169 12.60 6.66 14.08
N GLU A 170 13.70 6.58 13.33
CA GLU A 170 15.01 6.28 13.89
C GLU A 170 15.41 7.34 14.92
N GLY A 171 15.78 6.88 16.12
CA GLY A 171 16.23 7.73 17.22
C GLY A 171 17.61 7.30 17.70
N THR A 172 18.29 8.16 18.44
CA THR A 172 19.65 7.90 18.95
C THR A 172 19.73 6.67 19.86
N MET A 173 18.67 6.40 20.62
CA MET A 173 18.54 5.24 21.52
C MET A 173 17.88 4.01 20.86
N GLY A 174 17.54 4.10 19.57
CA GLY A 174 16.77 3.06 18.88
C GLY A 174 15.68 3.70 18.04
N ALA A 175 14.64 4.22 18.69
CA ALA A 175 13.55 4.91 18.02
C ALA A 175 13.13 6.18 18.75
N ARG A 176 12.54 7.12 18.00
CA ARG A 176 11.86 8.30 18.53
C ARG A 176 10.40 8.25 18.13
N ALA A 177 9.51 8.29 19.11
CA ALA A 177 8.07 8.19 18.92
C ALA A 177 7.38 9.52 19.20
N TYR A 178 6.31 9.80 18.46
CA TYR A 178 5.50 11.01 18.54
C TYR A 178 4.03 10.63 18.62
N MET A 179 3.29 11.35 19.45
CA MET A 179 1.84 11.24 19.58
C MET A 179 1.25 12.64 19.64
N HIS A 180 -0.08 12.75 19.47
CA HIS A 180 -0.78 14.03 19.57
C HIS A 180 -0.47 14.76 20.89
N ASP A 181 -0.50 14.02 22.01
CA ASP A 181 -0.30 14.57 23.36
C ASP A 181 1.19 14.78 23.70
N VAL A 182 2.10 14.20 22.91
CA VAL A 182 3.56 14.28 23.09
C VAL A 182 4.21 14.72 21.76
N PRO A 183 3.97 15.97 21.32
CA PRO A 183 4.39 16.44 19.99
C PRO A 183 5.90 16.60 19.85
N ASN A 184 6.62 16.82 20.95
CA ASN A 184 8.09 16.87 20.96
C ASN A 184 8.73 15.47 20.90
N GLY A 185 7.91 14.43 21.01
CA GLY A 185 8.31 13.03 21.00
C GLY A 185 9.01 12.58 22.27
N PHE A 186 9.22 11.27 22.35
CA PHE A 186 9.94 10.58 23.41
C PHE A 186 10.81 9.47 22.81
N ASP A 187 11.91 9.16 23.49
CA ASP A 187 12.83 8.13 23.03
C ASP A 187 12.38 6.74 23.50
N VAL A 188 12.60 5.75 22.65
CA VAL A 188 12.34 4.33 22.92
C VAL A 188 13.65 3.58 22.72
N ASP A 189 14.10 2.88 23.76
CA ASP A 189 15.36 2.11 23.79
C ASP A 189 15.26 0.78 23.04
N GLN A 190 14.60 0.81 21.88
CA GLN A 190 14.46 -0.29 20.95
C GLN A 190 14.28 0.26 19.53
N PRO A 191 14.83 -0.39 18.50
CA PRO A 191 14.70 0.06 17.10
C PRO A 191 13.34 -0.32 16.49
N ILE A 192 12.24 -0.01 17.17
CA ILE A 192 10.85 -0.32 16.75
C ILE A 192 10.37 0.52 15.56
N TRP A 193 11.22 1.40 15.01
CA TRP A 193 10.98 2.00 13.69
C TRP A 193 11.13 0.98 12.55
N ARG A 194 11.88 -0.12 12.79
CA ARG A 194 11.99 -1.24 11.86
C ARG A 194 10.74 -2.12 11.97
N LEU A 195 10.14 -2.48 10.84
CA LEU A 195 8.91 -3.26 10.79
C LEU A 195 9.03 -4.62 11.51
N ASP A 196 10.15 -5.33 11.34
CA ASP A 196 10.38 -6.62 12.02
C ASP A 196 10.39 -6.49 13.54
N ARG A 197 11.06 -5.45 14.05
CA ARG A 197 11.15 -5.17 15.49
C ARG A 197 9.83 -4.67 16.07
N PHE A 198 9.14 -3.79 15.34
CA PHE A 198 7.80 -3.31 15.70
C PHE A 198 6.82 -4.48 15.86
N LEU A 199 6.81 -5.42 14.89
CA LEU A 199 5.90 -6.55 14.92
C LEU A 199 6.21 -7.50 16.07
N ASN A 200 7.49 -7.80 16.33
CA ASN A 200 7.89 -8.65 17.45
C ASN A 200 7.41 -8.07 18.79
N GLU A 201 7.61 -6.78 19.01
CA GLU A 201 7.20 -6.11 20.25
C GLU A 201 5.67 -6.09 20.42
N MET A 202 4.93 -5.76 19.34
CA MET A 202 3.47 -5.66 19.39
C MET A 202 2.75 -7.01 19.48
N THR A 203 3.39 -8.08 19.01
CA THR A 203 2.82 -9.44 19.02
C THR A 203 3.34 -10.30 20.18
N GLY A 204 4.25 -9.76 21.00
CA GLY A 204 4.80 -10.46 22.18
C GLY A 204 5.76 -11.59 21.84
N VAL A 205 6.35 -11.57 20.64
CA VAL A 205 7.41 -12.51 20.27
C VAL A 205 8.72 -11.86 20.68
N SER A 206 9.25 -12.23 21.85
CA SER A 206 10.53 -11.73 22.34
C SER A 206 11.62 -11.95 21.28
N ALA A 207 12.38 -10.88 21.03
CA ALA A 207 13.51 -10.83 20.10
C ALA A 207 14.66 -11.76 20.49
#